data_AF-A0A537FJM1-F1
#
_entry.id   AF-A0A537FJM1-F1
#
_cell.length_a   1.000
_cell.length_b   1.000
_cell.length_c   1.000
_cell.angle_alpha   90.00
_cell.angle_beta   90.00
_cell.angle_gamma   90.00
#
_symmetry.space_group_name_H-M   'P 1'
#
loop_
_entity.id
_entity.type
_entity.pdbx_description
1 polymer ?
#
loop_
_entity_poly.entity_id
_entity_poly.type
_entity_poly.pdbx_seq_one_letter_code
_entity_poly.pdbx_strand_id
1 'polypeptide(L)'
;MNKDQSYGGLIFAVSAIVFIVYLISLTGEPWRTYAIEIPVVLGVLGILGITGWIGWTMLTTPPPAPLEAEPSATGTGSKPDEKH
;
A
#
# COMPACT_ATOMS: atom_id res chain seq x y z
N MET A 1 21.26 25.13 -8.27
CA MET A 1 21.13 23.71 -7.87
C MET A 1 19.84 23.17 -8.46
N ASN A 2 19.86 21.97 -9.04
CA ASN A 2 18.69 21.38 -9.69
C ASN A 2 17.56 21.22 -8.65
N LYS A 3 16.32 21.62 -8.96
CA LYS A 3 15.22 21.58 -7.98
C LYS A 3 15.05 20.18 -7.37
N ASP A 4 15.24 19.16 -8.20
CA ASP A 4 15.13 17.75 -7.79
C ASP A 4 16.23 17.34 -6.80
N GLN A 5 17.44 17.88 -6.96
CA GLN A 5 18.55 17.65 -6.03
C GLN A 5 18.33 18.37 -4.69
N SER A 6 17.70 19.55 -4.71
CA SER A 6 17.30 20.26 -3.49
C SER A 6 16.23 19.50 -2.70
N TYR A 7 15.21 18.97 -3.38
CA TYR A 7 14.19 18.14 -2.73
C TYR A 7 14.78 16.83 -2.20
N GLY A 8 15.63 16.15 -2.98
CA GLY A 8 16.31 14.94 -2.53
C GLY A 8 17.20 15.20 -1.31
N GLY A 9 17.97 16.28 -1.32
CA GLY A 9 18.81 16.67 -0.18
C GLY A 9 18.01 17.05 1.06
N LEU A 10 16.89 17.75 0.90
CA LEU A 10 15.98 18.10 2.00
C LEU A 10 15.36 16.85 2.63
N ILE A 11 14.85 15.93 1.81
CA ILE A 11 14.25 14.66 2.29
C ILE A 11 15.30 13.83 3.02
N PHE A 12 16.51 13.72 2.47
CA PHE A 12 17.60 12.99 3.11
C PHE A 12 17.98 13.61 4.46
N ALA A 13 18.12 14.94 4.53
CA ALA A 13 18.45 15.63 5.77
C ALA A 13 17.37 15.43 6.84
N VAL A 14 16.09 15.61 6.48
CA VAL A 14 14.97 15.39 7.40
C VAL A 14 14.93 13.94 7.88
N SER A 15 15.10 12.98 6.97
CA SER A 15 15.14 11.55 7.30
C SER A 15 16.29 11.22 8.26
N ALA A 16 17.49 11.75 8.01
CA ALA A 16 18.64 11.55 8.88
C ALA A 16 18.41 12.13 10.28
N ILE A 17 17.81 13.33 10.38
CA ILE A 17 17.47 13.95 11.66
C ILE A 17 16.47 13.08 12.43
N VAL A 18 15.38 12.66 11.79
CA VAL A 18 14.36 11.79 12.42
C VAL A 18 14.98 10.47 12.89
N PHE A 19 15.86 9.88 12.08
CA PHE A 19 16.57 8.65 12.44
C PHE A 19 17.44 8.82 13.69
N ILE A 20 18.21 9.91 13.78
CA ILE A 20 19.07 10.19 14.94
C ILE A 20 18.21 10.45 16.19
N VAL A 21 17.16 11.26 16.07
CA VAL A 21 16.23 11.54 17.18
C VAL A 21 15.56 10.26 17.69
N TYR A 22 15.19 9.35 16.79
CA TYR A 22 14.64 8.05 17.15
C TYR A 22 15.63 7.19 17.95
N LEU A 23 16.88 7.10 17.50
CA LEU A 23 17.93 6.37 18.22
C LEU A 23 18.21 6.97 19.60
N ILE A 24 18.22 8.30 19.73
CA ILE A 24 18.39 8.98 21.02
C ILE A 24 17.17 8.73 21.92
N SER A 25 15.95 8.75 21.37
CA SER A 25 14.73 8.51 22.15
C SER A 25 14.68 7.08 22.74
N LEU A 26 15.39 6.12 22.13
CA LEU A 26 15.51 4.75 22.63
C LEU A 26 16.46 4.62 23.83
N THR A 27 17.37 5.57 24.08
CA THR A 27 18.34 5.49 25.18
C THR A 27 17.85 6.08 26.51
N GLY A 28 16.79 6.91 26.48
CA GLY A 28 16.22 7.55 27.66
C GLY A 28 14.93 6.89 28.17
N GLU A 29 14.84 6.65 29.49
CA GLU A 29 13.69 6.01 30.13
C GLU A 29 12.33 6.70 29.90
N PRO A 30 12.20 8.05 29.91
CA PRO A 30 10.88 8.68 29.73
C PRO A 30 10.37 8.66 28.28
N TRP A 31 11.26 8.52 27.29
CA TRP A 31 10.93 8.70 25.87
C TRP A 31 10.87 7.37 25.12
N ARG A 32 11.49 6.33 25.67
CA ARG A 32 11.56 4.99 25.08
C ARG A 32 10.19 4.36 24.88
N THR A 33 9.26 4.53 25.83
CA THR A 33 7.89 3.99 25.71
C THR A 33 7.20 4.57 24.49
N TYR A 34 7.17 5.90 24.35
CA TYR A 34 6.53 6.58 23.21
C TYR A 34 7.22 6.29 21.87
N ALA A 35 8.56 6.21 21.86
CA ALA A 35 9.33 5.88 20.66
C ALA A 35 8.98 4.49 20.10
N ILE A 36 8.58 3.54 20.94
CA ILE A 36 8.19 2.19 20.52
C ILE A 36 6.67 2.10 20.29
N GLU A 37 5.89 2.67 21.20
CA GLU A 37 4.43 2.59 21.18
C GLU A 37 3.84 3.29 19.95
N ILE A 38 4.34 4.48 19.59
CA ILE A 38 3.79 5.26 18.45
C ILE A 38 3.92 4.49 17.12
N PRO A 39 5.09 3.99 16.70
CA PRO A 39 5.21 3.20 15.47
C PRO A 39 4.35 1.94 15.48
N VAL A 40 4.27 1.25 16.63
CA VAL A 40 3.47 0.03 16.77
C VAL A 40 1.98 0.34 16.61
N VAL A 41 1.47 1.37 17.28
CA VAL A 41 0.08 1.82 17.16
C VAL A 41 -0.22 2.25 15.73
N LEU A 42 0.67 3.01 15.08
CA LEU A 42 0.50 3.41 13.68
C LEU A 42 0.46 2.21 12.74
N GLY A 43 1.31 1.20 12.97
CA GLY A 43 1.29 -0.06 12.22
C GLY A 43 -0.03 -0.82 12.38
N VAL A 44 -0.51 -0.96 13.62
CA VAL A 44 -1.79 -1.62 13.92
C VAL A 44 -2.97 -0.85 13.32
N LEU A 45 -3.01 0.47 13.49
CA LEU A 45 -4.05 1.32 12.90
C LEU A 45 -4.02 1.29 11.37
N GLY A 46 -2.84 1.19 10.75
CA GLY A 46 -2.73 1.00 9.31
C GLY A 46 -3.39 -0.29 8.84
N ILE A 47 -3.10 -1.41 9.51
CA ILE A 47 -3.69 -2.72 9.20
C ILE A 47 -5.21 -2.71 9.45
N LEU A 48 -5.64 -2.20 10.60
CA LEU A 48 -7.07 -2.12 10.95
C LEU A 48 -7.83 -1.16 10.03
N GLY A 49 -7.22 -0.05 9.64
CA GLY A 49 -7.79 0.89 8.68
C GLY A 49 -8.04 0.23 7.32
N ILE A 50 -7.05 -0.52 6.81
CA ILE A 50 -7.20 -1.26 5.55
C ILE A 50 -8.27 -2.36 5.68
N THR A 51 -8.20 -3.16 6.75
CA THR A 51 -9.13 -4.28 6.98
C THR A 51 -10.57 -3.79 7.16
N GLY A 52 -10.75 -2.71 7.93
CA GLY A 52 -12.04 -2.05 8.12
C GLY A 52 -12.57 -1.44 6.82
N TRP A 53 -11.70 -0.83 6.01
CA TRP A 53 -12.08 -0.33 4.69
C TRP A 53 -12.56 -1.46 3.77
N ILE A 54 -11.85 -2.59 3.72
CA ILE A 54 -12.26 -3.75 2.93
C ILE A 54 -13.62 -4.28 3.42
N GLY A 55 -13.78 -4.47 4.73
CA GLY A 55 -15.05 -4.91 5.32
C GLY A 55 -16.21 -3.96 5.00
N TRP A 56 -15.96 -2.64 5.02
CA TRP A 56 -16.92 -1.63 4.62
C TRP A 56 -17.30 -1.74 3.14
N THR A 57 -16.33 -1.94 2.25
CA THR A 57 -16.62 -2.12 0.82
C THR A 57 -17.45 -3.39 0.56
N MET A 58 -17.18 -4.50 1.23
CA MET A 58 -17.98 -5.73 1.09
C MET A 58 -19.41 -5.56 1.60
N LEU A 59 -19.61 -4.84 2.71
CA LEU A 59 -20.94 -4.56 3.25
C LEU A 59 -21.75 -3.65 2.32
N THR A 60 -21.08 -2.72 1.65
CA THR A 60 -21.71 -1.70 0.80
C THR A 60 -21.80 -2.10 -0.67
N THR A 61 -21.24 -3.24 -1.07
CA THR A 61 -21.43 -3.83 -2.41
C THR A 61 -22.60 -4.82 -2.41
N PRO A 62 -23.71 -4.52 -3.10
CA PRO A 62 -24.71 -5.52 -3.43
C PRO A 62 -24.05 -6.66 -4.22
N PRO A 63 -24.48 -7.92 -4.06
CA PRO A 63 -23.92 -9.05 -4.79
C PRO A 63 -23.88 -8.73 -6.28
N PRO A 64 -22.71 -8.76 -6.93
CA PRO A 64 -22.62 -8.49 -8.36
C PRO A 64 -23.58 -9.45 -9.09
N ALA A 65 -24.43 -8.90 -9.96
CA ALA A 65 -25.34 -9.70 -10.77
C ALA A 65 -24.54 -10.82 -11.46
N PRO A 66 -25.06 -12.07 -11.50
CA PRO A 66 -24.35 -13.19 -12.10
C PRO A 66 -23.85 -12.78 -13.48
N LEU A 67 -22.53 -12.80 -13.66
CA LEU A 67 -21.92 -12.67 -14.97
C LEU A 67 -22.52 -13.80 -15.80
N GLU A 68 -23.38 -13.44 -16.76
CA GLU A 68 -23.78 -14.34 -17.84
C GLU A 68 -22.50 -15.00 -18.34
N ALA A 69 -22.50 -16.34 -18.30
CA ALA A 69 -21.40 -17.14 -18.78
C ALA A 69 -21.05 -16.69 -20.19
N GLU A 70 -19.98 -15.91 -20.34
CA GLU A 70 -19.40 -15.70 -21.65
C GLU A 70 -19.14 -17.10 -22.21
N PRO A 71 -19.76 -17.45 -23.36
CA PRO A 71 -19.61 -18.78 -23.91
C PRO A 71 -18.14 -18.95 -24.26
N SER A 72 -17.48 -19.76 -23.45
CA SER A 72 -16.25 -20.48 -23.74
C SER A 72 -15.05 -19.61 -24.14
N ALA A 73 -13.94 -19.86 -23.47
CA ALA A 73 -12.64 -19.75 -24.11
C ALA A 73 -12.74 -20.27 -25.56
N THR A 74 -12.47 -19.39 -26.52
CA THR A 74 -12.20 -19.73 -27.91
C THR A 74 -10.93 -20.56 -27.95
N GLY A 75 -11.07 -21.84 -27.58
CA GLY A 75 -10.12 -22.89 -27.85
C GLY A 75 -10.49 -23.54 -29.17
N THR A 76 -9.63 -23.34 -30.16
CA THR A 76 -9.23 -24.30 -31.20
C THR A 76 -10.31 -24.93 -32.08
N GLY A 77 -10.29 -24.59 -33.39
CA GLY A 77 -10.87 -25.48 -34.42
C GLY A 77 -11.04 -24.84 -35.81
N SER A 78 -10.04 -25.08 -36.69
CA SER A 78 -10.15 -25.37 -38.14
C SER A 78 -11.22 -24.62 -38.98
N LYS A 79 -10.92 -23.96 -40.10
CA LYS A 79 -10.32 -24.47 -41.38
C LYS A 79 -10.48 -23.37 -42.49
N PRO A 80 -10.06 -23.57 -43.75
CA PRO A 80 -8.82 -23.08 -44.38
C PRO A 80 -9.04 -22.07 -45.54
N ASP A 81 -7.94 -21.56 -46.09
CA ASP A 81 -7.78 -21.08 -47.48
C ASP A 81 -8.75 -20.02 -48.04
N GLU A 82 -8.26 -18.81 -48.31
CA GLU A 82 -8.59 -18.15 -49.58
C GLU A 82 -7.45 -17.21 -50.02
N LYS A 83 -6.58 -17.74 -50.88
CA LYS A 83 -5.89 -16.97 -51.93
C LYS A 83 -6.81 -16.95 -53.15
N HIS A 84 -7.32 -15.79 -53.54
CA HIS A 84 -7.24 -15.31 -54.93
C HIS A 84 -7.70 -13.85 -55.07
#